data_AF-A0A8E2IAK0-F1
#
_entry.id   AF-A0A8E2IAK0-F1
#
_cell.length_a   1.000
_cell.length_b   1.000
_cell.length_c   1.000
_cell.angle_alpha   90.00
_cell.angle_beta   90.00
_cell.angle_gamma   90.00
#
_symmetry.space_group_name_H-M   'P 1'
#
loop_
_entity.id
_entity.type
_entity.pdbx_description
1 polymer ?
#
loop_
_entity_poly.entity_id
_entity_poly.type
_entity_poly.pdbx_seq_one_letter_code
_entity_poly.pdbx_strand_id
1 'polypeptide(L)' 'MNLLWKGLLFGIAIFIFFVIWDYIKEGEIDWSDSIIRSIIYAVVYILITALMDKNEKVN' A
#
# COMPACT_ATOMS: atom_id res chain seq x y z
N MET A 1 -5.01 -3.64 16.22
CA MET A 1 -4.93 -4.45 14.98
C MET A 1 -3.46 -4.64 14.61
N ASN A 2 -3.05 -5.85 14.23
CA ASN A 2 -1.63 -6.18 13.95
C ASN A 2 -1.08 -5.31 12.79
N LEU A 3 0.22 -5.02 12.79
CA LEU A 3 0.89 -4.19 11.77
C LEU A 3 0.70 -4.77 10.36
N LEU A 4 0.81 -6.10 10.23
CA LEU A 4 0.56 -6.80 8.97
C LEU A 4 -0.87 -6.58 8.45
N TRP A 5 -1.86 -6.58 9.35
CA TRP A 5 -3.25 -6.29 9.00
C TRP A 5 -3.46 -4.85 8.54
N LYS A 6 -2.80 -3.89 9.21
CA LYS A 6 -2.82 -2.48 8.76
C LYS A 6 -2.21 -2.33 7.37
N GLY A 7 -1.06 -2.97 7.13
CA GLY A 7 -0.40 -2.97 5.83
C GLY A 7 -1.23 -3.63 4.73
N LEU A 8 -1.91 -4.73 5.03
CA LEU A 8 -2.82 -5.38 4.08
C LEU A 8 -3.98 -4.46 3.69
N LEU A 9 -4.64 -3.83 4.66
CA LEU A 9 -5.74 -2.91 4.38
C LEU A 9 -5.27 -1.68 3.59
N PHE A 10 -4.08 -1.16 3.92
CA PHE A 10 -3.47 -0.08 3.16
C PHE A 10 -3.17 -0.50 1.72
N GLY A 11 -2.62 -1.69 1.51
CA GLY A 11 -2.40 -2.25 0.17
C GLY A 11 -3.69 -2.37 -0.64
N ILE A 12 -4.75 -2.90 -0.04
CA ILE A 12 -6.07 -3.00 -0.69
C ILE A 12 -6.60 -1.62 -1.09
N ALA A 13 -6.47 -0.62 -0.21
CA ALA A 13 -6.92 0.75 -0.49
C ALA A 13 -6.15 1.37 -1.68
N ILE A 14 -4.83 1.18 -1.72
CA ILE A 14 -3.98 1.67 -2.81
C ILE A 14 -4.26 0.92 -4.11
N PHE A 15 -4.53 -0.39 -4.06
CA PHE A 15 -4.93 -1.16 -5.22
C PHE A 15 -6.21 -0.61 -5.86
N ILE A 16 -7.25 -0.38 -5.05
CA ILE A 16 -8.52 0.21 -5.53
C ILE A 16 -8.26 1.58 -6.16
N PHE A 17 -7.40 2.40 -5.54
CA PHE A 17 -7.04 3.70 -6.09
C PHE A 17 -6.39 3.60 -7.49
N PHE A 18 -5.41 2.69 -7.68
CA PHE A 18 -4.77 2.53 -8.98
C PHE A 18 -5.73 1.99 -10.03
N VAL A 19 -6.57 1.02 -9.70
CA VAL A 19 -7.58 0.50 -10.64
C VAL A 19 -8.54 1.61 -11.10
N ILE A 20 -9.00 2.47 -10.18
CA ILE A 20 -9.86 3.60 -10.52
C ILE A 20 -9.10 4.62 -11.38
N TRP A 21 -7.84 4.89 -11.04
CA TRP A 21 -7.00 5.82 -11.77
C TRP A 21 -6.74 5.38 -13.20
N ASP A 22 -6.32 4.13 -13.40
CA ASP A 22 -6.03 3.55 -14.72
C ASP A 22 -7.29 3.57 -15.60
N TYR A 23 -8.44 3.17 -15.02
CA TYR A 23 -9.72 3.23 -15.73
C TYR A 23 -10.10 4.65 -16.16
N ILE A 24 -9.87 5.67 -15.32
CA ILE A 24 -10.20 7.07 -15.63
C ILE A 24 -9.21 7.68 -16.63
N LYS A 25 -7.91 7.35 -16.52
CA LYS A 25 -6.85 8.01 -17.28
C LYS A 25 -6.52 7.32 -18.60
N GLU A 26 -6.43 6.01 -18.59
CA GLU A 26 -5.94 5.21 -19.71
C GLU A 26 -7.10 4.53 -20.44
N GLY A 27 -8.27 4.43 -19.81
CA GLY A 27 -9.45 3.77 -20.36
C GLY A 27 -9.33 2.24 -20.36
N GLU A 28 -8.20 1.71 -19.89
CA GLU A 28 -7.90 0.30 -19.73
C GLU A 28 -7.29 0.07 -18.35
N ILE A 29 -7.43 -1.15 -17.82
CA ILE A 29 -6.91 -1.51 -16.50
C ILE A 29 -5.71 -2.44 -16.70
N ASP A 30 -4.51 -1.99 -16.34
CA ASP A 30 -3.36 -2.86 -16.19
C ASP A 30 -3.36 -3.47 -14.78
N TRP A 31 -3.98 -4.65 -14.69
CA TRP A 31 -4.08 -5.40 -13.44
C TRP A 31 -2.70 -5.74 -12.85
N SER A 32 -1.70 -6.03 -13.69
CA SER A 32 -0.38 -6.43 -13.21
C SER A 32 0.32 -5.25 -12.55
N ASP A 33 0.33 -4.09 -13.22
CA ASP A 33 0.94 -2.88 -12.69
C ASP A 33 0.26 -2.42 -11.40
N SER A 34 -1.08 -2.35 -11.40
CA SER A 34 -1.88 -2.00 -10.20
C SER A 34 -1.60 -2.92 -9.00
N ILE A 35 -1.52 -4.24 -9.21
CA ILE A 35 -1.20 -5.21 -8.14
C ILE A 35 0.23 -5.00 -7.63
N ILE A 36 1.22 -4.92 -8.52
CA ILE A 36 2.63 -4.78 -8.12
C ILE A 36 2.83 -3.48 -7.33
N ARG A 37 2.29 -2.36 -7.83
CA ARG A 37 2.39 -1.07 -7.13
C ARG A 37 1.75 -1.13 -5.76
N SER A 38 0.53 -1.63 -5.66
CA SER A 38 -0.16 -1.71 -4.37
C SER A 38 0.59 -2.54 -3.32
N ILE A 39 1.22 -3.66 -3.72
CA ILE A 39 2.07 -4.46 -2.84
C ILE A 39 3.30 -3.66 -2.39
N ILE A 40 3.99 -2.97 -3.31
CA ILE A 40 5.15 -2.14 -2.97
C ILE A 40 4.77 -1.08 -1.94
N TYR A 41 3.67 -0.36 -2.16
CA TYR A 41 3.17 0.65 -1.23
C TYR A 41 2.81 0.05 0.14
N ALA A 42 2.20 -1.14 0.19
CA ALA A 42 1.91 -1.84 1.44
C ALA A 42 3.18 -2.18 2.23
N VAL A 43 4.20 -2.70 1.54
CA VAL A 43 5.50 -3.04 2.16
C VAL A 43 6.19 -1.79 2.69
N VAL A 44 6.24 -0.72 1.89
CA VAL A 44 6.84 0.56 2.31
C VAL A 44 6.12 1.12 3.54
N TYR A 45 4.79 1.08 3.56
CA TYR A 45 3.99 1.51 4.71
C TYR A 45 4.33 0.71 5.98
N ILE A 46 4.44 -0.62 5.88
CA ILE A 46 4.81 -1.48 7.01
C ILE A 46 6.20 -1.11 7.52
N LEU A 47 7.17 -0.95 6.62
CA LEU A 47 8.57 -0.63 6.98
C LEU A 47 8.67 0.73 7.70
N ILE A 48 8.03 1.77 7.15
CA ILE A 48 8.04 3.11 7.76
C ILE A 48 7.38 3.06 9.13
N THR A 49 6.22 2.41 9.25
CA THR A 49 5.51 2.30 10.52
C THR A 49 6.34 1.54 11.56
N ALA A 50 7.00 0.43 11.17
CA ALA A 50 7.89 -0.31 12.06
C ALA A 50 9.10 0.51 12.52
N LEU A 51 9.68 1.33 11.63
CA LEU A 51 10.78 2.23 11.96
C LEU A 51 10.34 3.34 12.92
N MET A 52 9.16 3.91 12.72
CA MET A 52 8.57 4.91 13.62
C MET A 52 8.30 4.32 15.01
N ASP A 53 7.63 3.18 15.07
CA ASP A 53 7.37 2.46 16.33
C ASP A 53 8.66 2.09 17.07
N LYS A 54 9.74 1.76 16.33
CA LYS A 54 11.05 1.51 16.93
C LYS A 54 11.68 2.79 17.49
N ASN A 55 11.60 3.90 16.77
CA ASN A 55 12.16 5.18 17.19
C ASN A 55 11.47 5.72 18.45
N GLU A 56 10.14 5.61 18.53
CA GLU A 56 9.37 6.03 19.71
C GLU A 56 9.70 5.23 20.98
N LYS A 57 10.17 3.98 20.85
CA LYS A 57 10.58 3.15 22.01
C LYS A 57 12.00 3.40 22.49
N VAL A 58 12.82 4.09 21.69
CA VAL A 58 14.22 4.42 22.02
C VAL A 58 14.33 5.78 22.71
N ASN A 59 13.37 6.67 22.49
CA ASN A 59 13.23 7.96 23.18
C ASN A 59 12.37 7.85 24.45
#